data_AF-A0A6N8ZSJ2-F1
#
_entry.id   AF-A0A6N8ZSJ2-F1
#
_cell.length_a   1.000
_cell.length_b   1.000
_cell.length_c   1.000
_cell.angle_alpha   90.00
_cell.angle_beta   90.00
_cell.angle_gamma   90.00
#
_symmetry.space_group_name_H-M   'P 1'
#
loop_
_entity.id
_entity.type
_entity.pdbx_description
1 polymer ?
#
loop_
_entity_poly.entity_id
_entity_poly.type
_entity_poly.pdbx_seq_one_letter_code
_entity_poly.pdbx_strand_id
1 'polypeptide(L)'
;MPQVLFDTHAAARKLEKAGHKAQQAEAVVEVVSEATEFGARMQHDLERIKYVVENHMATKEDLAELRASTKEDLAELRASTKEDLAELRASTKEDLAELRTSTKDDIGKLRTEIAKIPEVVREVLRQETPMIQLRSVLAAGSMTGSLGGLAVMVLADESLRAIAIENGALIGLMMILASSVVMISLSWPRRSS
;
A
#
# COMPACT_ATOMS: atom_id res chain seq x y z
N MET A 1 -8.20 -70.81 -20.93
CA MET A 1 -8.66 -72.21 -20.77
C MET A 1 -8.56 -72.89 -22.13
N PRO A 2 -8.16 -74.16 -22.24
CA PRO A 2 -8.19 -74.86 -23.53
C PRO A 2 -9.65 -75.05 -23.96
N GLN A 3 -10.00 -74.60 -25.17
CA GLN A 3 -11.31 -74.88 -25.75
C GLN A 3 -11.39 -76.38 -26.02
N VAL A 4 -12.28 -77.08 -25.31
CA VAL A 4 -12.58 -78.49 -25.60
C VAL A 4 -13.36 -78.50 -26.91
N LEU A 5 -12.66 -78.73 -28.02
CA LEU A 5 -13.27 -78.82 -29.35
C LEU A 5 -14.22 -80.03 -29.39
N PHE A 6 -15.49 -79.76 -29.72
CA PHE A 6 -16.48 -80.80 -29.94
C PHE A 6 -16.14 -81.57 -31.23
N ASP A 7 -15.74 -82.84 -31.09
CA ASP A 7 -15.41 -83.70 -32.23
C ASP A 7 -16.70 -84.17 -32.94
N THR A 8 -17.10 -83.39 -33.94
CA THR A 8 -18.31 -83.60 -34.74
C THR A 8 -18.31 -84.95 -35.44
N HIS A 9 -17.17 -85.39 -35.97
CA HIS A 9 -17.05 -86.64 -36.72
C HIS A 9 -17.14 -87.87 -35.77
N ALA A 10 -16.50 -87.81 -34.61
CA ALA A 10 -16.63 -88.87 -33.60
C ALA A 10 -18.06 -88.93 -33.01
N ALA A 11 -18.72 -87.78 -32.82
CA ALA A 11 -20.10 -87.70 -32.36
C ALA A 11 -21.09 -88.28 -33.39
N ALA A 12 -20.94 -87.93 -34.67
CA ALA A 12 -21.79 -88.46 -35.76
C ALA A 12 -21.64 -89.99 -35.89
N ARG A 13 -20.40 -90.50 -35.89
CA ARG A 13 -20.10 -91.95 -35.91
C ARG A 13 -20.75 -92.71 -34.74
N LYS A 14 -20.85 -92.10 -33.55
CA LYS A 14 -21.52 -92.71 -32.39
C LYS A 14 -23.03 -92.80 -32.60
N LEU A 15 -23.65 -91.77 -33.16
CA LEU A 15 -25.09 -91.76 -33.46
C LEU A 15 -25.44 -92.76 -34.57
N GLU A 16 -24.62 -92.87 -35.61
CA GLU A 16 -24.79 -93.89 -36.66
C GLU A 16 -24.73 -95.32 -36.10
N LYS A 17 -23.74 -95.60 -35.23
CA LYS A 17 -23.64 -96.90 -34.53
C LYS A 17 -24.81 -97.18 -33.60
N ALA A 18 -25.49 -96.14 -33.10
CA ALA A 18 -26.70 -96.26 -32.29
C ALA A 18 -27.98 -96.48 -33.14
N GLY A 19 -27.86 -96.56 -34.47
CA GLY A 19 -28.96 -96.86 -35.38
C GLY A 19 -29.59 -95.65 -36.07
N HIS A 20 -29.04 -94.44 -35.88
CA HIS A 20 -29.48 -93.25 -36.63
C HIS A 20 -28.95 -93.28 -38.08
N LYS A 21 -29.72 -92.75 -39.03
CA LYS A 21 -29.22 -92.54 -40.41
C LYS A 21 -28.17 -91.41 -40.41
N ALA A 22 -27.21 -91.46 -41.33
CA ALA A 22 -26.15 -90.45 -41.46
C ALA A 22 -26.69 -89.00 -41.44
N GLN A 23 -27.74 -88.72 -42.22
CA GLN A 23 -28.39 -87.39 -42.25
C GLN A 23 -28.96 -86.95 -40.88
N GLN A 24 -29.47 -87.89 -40.08
CA GLN A 24 -29.99 -87.59 -38.75
C GLN A 24 -28.86 -87.36 -37.75
N ALA A 25 -27.79 -88.14 -37.85
CA ALA A 25 -26.60 -87.97 -37.02
C ALA A 25 -25.91 -86.62 -37.29
N GLU A 26 -25.81 -86.23 -38.57
CA GLU A 26 -25.21 -84.97 -39.00
C GLU A 26 -26.03 -83.76 -38.53
N ALA A 27 -27.35 -83.76 -38.73
CA ALA A 27 -28.22 -82.66 -38.29
C ALA A 27 -28.19 -82.44 -36.76
N VAL A 28 -28.12 -83.52 -35.97
CA VAL A 28 -28.01 -83.41 -34.50
C VAL A 28 -26.65 -82.88 -34.10
N VAL A 29 -25.58 -83.35 -34.74
CA VAL A 29 -24.21 -82.89 -34.47
C VAL A 29 -24.02 -81.43 -34.86
N GLU A 30 -24.62 -80.98 -35.95
CA GLU A 30 -24.61 -79.59 -36.40
C GLU A 30 -25.22 -78.67 -35.35
N VAL A 31 -26.46 -78.94 -34.90
CA VAL A 31 -27.12 -78.15 -33.86
C VAL A 31 -26.32 -78.14 -32.54
N VAL A 32 -25.74 -79.28 -32.16
CA VAL A 32 -24.90 -79.36 -30.96
C VAL A 32 -23.60 -78.56 -31.15
N SER A 33 -22.99 -78.60 -32.34
CA SER A 33 -21.78 -77.84 -32.64
C SER A 33 -22.04 -76.33 -32.56
N GLU A 34 -23.15 -75.84 -33.15
CA GLU A 34 -23.56 -74.44 -33.04
C GLU A 34 -23.81 -74.02 -31.59
N ALA A 35 -24.48 -74.88 -30.80
CA ALA A 35 -24.70 -74.62 -29.39
C ALA A 35 -23.38 -74.56 -28.58
N THR A 36 -22.41 -75.43 -28.91
CA THR A 36 -21.07 -75.40 -28.26
C THR A 36 -20.29 -74.15 -28.64
N GLU A 37 -20.35 -73.72 -29.90
CA GLU A 37 -19.72 -72.48 -30.36
C GLU A 37 -20.35 -71.24 -29.71
N PHE A 38 -21.68 -71.22 -29.60
CA PHE A 38 -22.39 -70.15 -28.90
C PHE A 38 -21.95 -70.06 -27.44
N GLY A 39 -21.84 -71.20 -26.75
CA GLY A 39 -21.31 -71.26 -25.38
C GLY A 39 -19.88 -70.72 -25.27
N ALA A 40 -19.00 -71.04 -26.22
CA ALA A 40 -17.63 -70.55 -26.24
C ALA A 40 -17.56 -69.02 -26.47
N ARG A 41 -18.38 -68.48 -27.38
CA ARG A 41 -18.48 -67.03 -27.62
C ARG A 41 -18.99 -66.30 -26.37
N MET A 42 -20.01 -66.84 -25.71
CA MET A 42 -20.56 -66.25 -24.49
C MET A 42 -19.56 -66.27 -23.33
N GLN A 43 -18.77 -67.35 -23.17
CA GLN A 43 -17.68 -67.38 -22.20
C GLN A 43 -16.64 -66.30 -22.48
N HIS A 44 -16.24 -66.14 -23.73
CA HIS A 44 -15.30 -65.09 -24.12
C HIS A 44 -15.86 -63.69 -23.85
N ASP A 45 -17.15 -63.44 -24.12
CA ASP A 45 -17.78 -62.15 -23.82
C ASP A 45 -17.89 -61.91 -22.31
N LEU A 46 -18.15 -62.94 -21.50
CA LEU A 46 -18.12 -62.82 -20.03
C LEU A 46 -16.73 -62.48 -19.51
N GLU A 47 -15.67 -63.08 -20.06
CA GLU A 47 -14.29 -62.74 -19.71
C GLU A 47 -13.96 -61.29 -20.07
N ARG A 48 -14.42 -60.81 -21.23
CA ARG A 48 -14.27 -59.40 -21.62
C ARG A 48 -15.04 -58.44 -20.70
N ILE A 49 -16.29 -58.75 -20.37
CA ILE A 49 -17.10 -57.93 -19.46
C ILE A 49 -16.43 -57.87 -18.09
N LYS A 50 -15.97 -59.01 -17.57
CA LYS A 50 -15.24 -59.08 -16.30
C LYS A 50 -14.00 -58.17 -16.33
N TYR A 51 -13.20 -58.25 -17.39
CA TYR A 51 -12.03 -57.38 -17.55
C TYR A 51 -12.39 -55.89 -17.52
N VAL A 52 -13.42 -55.47 -18.25
CA VAL A 52 -13.86 -54.06 -18.27
C VAL A 52 -14.36 -53.61 -16.88
N VAL A 53 -15.13 -54.44 -16.19
CA VAL A 53 -15.64 -54.13 -14.85
C VAL A 53 -14.49 -53.99 -13.84
N GLU A 54 -13.50 -54.89 -13.88
CA GLU A 54 -12.38 -54.87 -12.94
C GLU A 54 -11.39 -53.73 -13.20
N ASN A 55 -11.20 -53.33 -14.46
CA ASN A 55 -10.13 -52.39 -14.82
C ASN A 55 -10.59 -50.98 -15.18
N HIS A 56 -11.87 -50.77 -15.53
CA HIS A 56 -12.32 -49.49 -16.09
C HIS A 56 -13.51 -48.88 -15.33
N MET A 57 -14.05 -49.57 -14.33
CA MET A 57 -15.12 -49.04 -13.51
C MET A 57 -14.58 -48.61 -12.16
N ALA A 58 -14.90 -47.38 -11.76
CA ALA A 58 -14.62 -46.92 -10.41
C ALA A 58 -15.42 -47.74 -9.40
N THR A 59 -14.74 -48.17 -8.34
CA THR A 59 -15.31 -48.92 -7.24
C THR A 59 -15.92 -47.98 -6.20
N LYS A 60 -16.65 -48.56 -5.24
CA LYS A 60 -17.13 -47.79 -4.08
C LYS A 60 -15.98 -47.28 -3.22
N GLU A 61 -14.85 -47.99 -3.19
CA GLU A 61 -13.65 -47.62 -2.44
C GLU A 61 -13.01 -46.37 -3.06
N ASP A 62 -12.79 -46.37 -4.38
CA ASP A 62 -12.25 -45.20 -5.11
C ASP A 62 -13.10 -43.94 -4.85
N LEU A 63 -14.41 -44.11 -4.84
CA LEU A 63 -15.35 -43.02 -4.59
C LEU A 63 -15.40 -42.61 -3.10
N ALA A 64 -15.03 -43.50 -2.18
CA ALA A 64 -14.92 -43.18 -0.75
C ALA A 64 -13.60 -42.42 -0.48
N GLU A 65 -12.50 -42.88 -1.07
CA GLU A 65 -11.20 -42.19 -1.02
C GLU A 65 -11.29 -40.79 -1.59
N LEU A 66 -11.88 -40.63 -2.78
CA LEU A 66 -12.08 -39.32 -3.40
C LEU A 66 -12.93 -38.40 -2.50
N ARG A 67 -13.97 -38.93 -1.86
CA ARG A 67 -14.79 -38.15 -0.91
C ARG A 67 -14.02 -37.75 0.36
N ALA A 68 -13.15 -38.62 0.85
CA ALA A 68 -12.32 -38.33 2.01
C ALA A 68 -11.30 -37.24 1.68
N SER A 69 -10.54 -37.39 0.60
CA SER A 69 -9.57 -36.40 0.12
C SER A 69 -10.23 -35.05 -0.16
N THR A 70 -11.33 -35.03 -0.92
CA THR A 70 -12.04 -33.75 -1.18
C THR A 70 -12.58 -33.07 0.08
N LYS A 71 -12.93 -33.84 1.11
CA LYS A 71 -13.37 -33.28 2.40
C LYS A 71 -12.20 -32.70 3.19
N GLU A 72 -11.04 -33.34 3.14
CA GLU A 72 -9.79 -32.87 3.75
C GLU A 72 -9.32 -31.58 3.10
N ASP A 73 -9.20 -31.55 1.77
CA ASP A 73 -8.82 -30.34 1.00
C ASP A 73 -9.74 -29.15 1.34
N LEU A 74 -11.04 -29.41 1.44
CA LEU A 74 -12.04 -28.39 1.76
C LEU A 74 -11.96 -27.94 3.24
N ALA A 75 -11.44 -28.78 4.14
CA ALA A 75 -11.20 -28.40 5.53
C ALA A 75 -9.94 -27.55 5.64
N GLU A 76 -8.87 -27.94 4.96
CA GLU A 76 -7.61 -27.18 4.89
C GLU A 76 -7.84 -25.79 4.29
N LEU A 77 -8.53 -25.70 3.15
CA LEU A 77 -8.83 -24.43 2.51
C LEU A 77 -9.63 -23.49 3.42
N ARG A 78 -10.59 -24.04 4.19
CA ARG A 78 -11.33 -23.24 5.17
C ARG A 78 -10.47 -22.74 6.31
N ALA A 79 -9.53 -23.56 6.78
CA ALA A 79 -8.61 -23.18 7.84
C ALA A 79 -7.68 -22.06 7.37
N SER A 80 -7.03 -22.22 6.21
CA SER A 80 -6.13 -21.19 5.66
C SER A 80 -6.86 -19.88 5.41
N THR A 81 -8.04 -19.93 4.78
CA THR A 81 -8.83 -18.72 4.51
C THR A 81 -9.20 -17.98 5.80
N LYS A 82 -9.46 -18.71 6.89
CA LYS A 82 -9.79 -18.10 8.19
C LYS A 82 -8.56 -17.46 8.84
N GLU A 83 -7.40 -18.09 8.71
CA GLU A 83 -6.12 -17.56 9.18
C GLU A 83 -5.72 -16.29 8.43
N ASP A 84 -5.73 -16.33 7.11
CA ASP A 84 -5.43 -15.18 6.24
C ASP A 84 -6.35 -13.98 6.56
N LEU A 85 -7.64 -14.25 6.77
CA LEU A 85 -8.62 -13.22 7.12
C LEU A 85 -8.44 -12.68 8.55
N ALA A 86 -7.84 -13.45 9.45
CA ALA A 86 -7.50 -13.00 10.80
C ALA A 86 -6.23 -12.13 10.77
N GLU A 87 -5.21 -12.56 10.02
CA GLU A 87 -3.97 -11.83 9.83
C GLU A 87 -4.22 -10.47 9.14
N LEU A 88 -5.00 -10.46 8.05
CA LEU A 88 -5.37 -9.23 7.35
C LEU A 88 -6.10 -8.24 8.27
N ARG A 89 -7.00 -8.74 9.14
CA ARG A 89 -7.69 -7.88 10.12
C ARG A 89 -6.74 -7.32 11.17
N ALA A 90 -5.78 -8.12 11.63
CA ALA A 90 -4.78 -7.69 12.60
C ALA A 90 -3.88 -6.59 12.01
N SER A 91 -3.29 -6.85 10.84
CA SER A 91 -2.44 -5.88 10.12
C SER A 91 -3.20 -4.59 9.81
N THR A 92 -4.43 -4.67 9.28
CA THR A 92 -5.22 -3.46 8.99
C THR A 92 -5.50 -2.63 10.25
N LYS A 93 -5.68 -3.29 11.41
CA LYS A 93 -5.92 -2.60 12.68
C LYS A 93 -4.65 -1.93 13.20
N GLU A 94 -3.50 -2.57 13.04
CA GLU A 94 -2.19 -2.03 13.38
C GLU A 94 -1.87 -0.81 12.51
N ASP A 95 -1.97 -0.94 11.18
CA ASP A 95 -1.75 0.14 10.22
C ASP A 95 -2.65 1.36 10.53
N LEU A 96 -3.92 1.13 10.87
CA LEU A 96 -4.85 2.21 11.22
C LEU A 96 -4.46 2.88 12.56
N ALA A 97 -3.93 2.12 13.51
CA ALA A 97 -3.44 2.65 14.78
C ALA A 97 -2.19 3.50 14.57
N GLU A 98 -1.24 3.03 13.76
CA GLU A 98 -0.03 3.76 13.38
C GLU A 98 -0.35 5.05 12.62
N LEU A 99 -1.27 4.99 11.66
CA LEU A 99 -1.70 6.17 10.91
C LEU A 99 -2.34 7.21 11.85
N ARG A 100 -3.12 6.75 12.83
CA ARG A 100 -3.76 7.62 13.83
C ARG A 100 -2.74 8.28 14.74
N THR A 101 -1.72 7.57 15.20
CA THR A 101 -0.66 8.14 16.05
C THR A 101 0.20 9.13 15.26
N SER A 102 0.66 8.74 14.07
CA SER A 102 1.42 9.62 13.17
C SER A 102 0.67 10.91 12.86
N THR A 103 -0.62 10.82 12.49
CA THR A 103 -1.45 11.99 12.22
C THR A 103 -1.59 12.88 13.46
N LYS A 104 -1.77 12.29 14.65
CA LYS A 104 -1.87 13.06 15.90
C LYS A 104 -0.57 13.78 16.24
N ASP A 105 0.56 13.13 16.03
CA ASP A 105 1.88 13.70 16.28
C ASP A 105 2.17 14.85 15.32
N ASP A 106 1.84 14.70 14.03
CA ASP A 106 2.01 15.76 13.04
C ASP A 106 1.10 16.95 13.31
N ILE A 107 -0.16 16.72 13.72
CA ILE A 107 -1.03 17.80 14.21
C ILE A 107 -0.42 18.47 15.45
N GLY A 108 0.20 17.70 16.36
CA GLY A 108 0.91 18.22 17.52
C GLY A 108 2.07 19.14 17.12
N LYS A 109 2.93 18.70 16.20
CA LYS A 109 4.03 19.49 15.65
C LYS A 109 3.52 20.79 15.02
N LEU A 110 2.53 20.70 14.13
CA LEU A 110 1.93 21.87 13.49
C LEU A 110 1.34 22.85 14.52
N ARG A 111 0.67 22.37 15.58
CA ARG A 111 0.19 23.23 16.67
C ARG A 111 1.33 23.94 17.38
N THR A 112 2.43 23.24 17.66
CA THR A 112 3.60 23.87 18.30
C THR A 112 4.29 24.88 17.39
N GLU A 113 4.38 24.63 16.09
CA GLU A 113 4.90 25.57 15.11
C GLU A 113 4.02 26.82 15.01
N ILE A 114 2.70 26.65 14.92
CA ILE A 114 1.74 27.76 14.91
C ILE A 114 1.83 28.57 16.21
N ALA A 115 1.97 27.92 17.36
CA ALA A 115 2.10 28.60 18.65
C ALA A 115 3.35 29.46 18.78
N LYS A 116 4.40 29.20 17.98
CA LYS A 116 5.63 30.02 17.93
C LYS A 116 5.47 31.26 17.06
N ILE A 117 4.47 31.33 16.17
CA ILE A 117 4.27 32.47 15.26
C ILE A 117 4.19 33.80 16.01
N PRO A 118 3.44 33.96 17.13
CA PRO A 118 3.39 35.23 17.85
C PRO A 118 4.74 35.67 18.41
N GLU A 119 5.60 34.74 18.83
CA GLU A 119 6.97 35.07 19.28
C GLU A 119 7.84 35.54 18.11
N VAL A 120 7.78 34.82 16.98
CA VAL A 120 8.48 35.21 15.75
C VAL A 120 8.01 36.60 15.29
N VAL A 121 6.70 36.84 15.25
CA VAL A 121 6.11 38.14 14.90
C VAL A 121 6.56 39.23 15.88
N ARG A 122 6.60 38.95 17.19
CA ARG A 122 7.08 39.89 18.20
C ARG A 122 8.56 40.23 18.00
N GLU A 123 9.39 39.24 17.70
CA GLU A 123 10.81 39.45 17.44
C GLU A 123 11.04 40.28 16.17
N VAL A 124 10.33 39.96 15.08
CA VAL A 124 10.36 40.76 13.84
C VAL A 124 9.91 42.20 14.12
N LEU A 125 8.80 42.40 14.82
CA LEU A 125 8.32 43.74 15.18
C LEU A 125 9.31 44.50 16.06
N ARG A 126 9.97 43.84 17.01
CA ARG A 126 11.01 44.44 17.87
C ARG A 126 12.23 44.89 17.05
N GLN A 127 12.60 44.15 16.01
CA GLN A 127 13.69 44.54 15.12
C GLN A 127 13.29 45.68 14.17
N GLU A 128 12.06 45.66 13.65
CA GLU A 128 11.60 46.67 12.67
C GLU A 128 11.11 47.98 13.30
N THR A 129 10.53 47.97 14.50
CA THR A 129 10.01 49.20 15.14
C THR A 129 11.03 50.33 15.31
N PRO A 130 12.27 50.12 15.81
CA PRO A 130 13.25 51.20 15.88
C PRO A 130 13.66 51.71 14.49
N MET A 131 13.73 50.83 13.48
CA MET A 131 14.02 51.20 12.09
C MET A 131 12.90 52.02 11.45
N ILE A 132 11.63 51.66 11.68
CA ILE A 132 10.46 52.40 11.21
C ILE A 132 10.41 53.78 11.88
N GLN A 133 10.63 53.85 13.19
CA GLN A 133 10.66 55.11 13.94
C GLN A 133 11.82 56.01 13.47
N LEU A 134 13.02 55.45 13.24
CA LEU A 134 14.14 56.19 12.69
C LEU A 134 13.81 56.73 11.28
N ARG A 135 13.23 55.89 10.41
CA ARG A 135 12.79 56.30 9.07
C ARG A 135 11.70 57.35 9.10
N SER A 136 10.73 57.25 10.00
CA SER A 136 9.67 58.25 10.15
C SER A 136 10.19 59.53 10.77
N VAL A 137 11.16 59.50 11.69
CA VAL A 137 11.82 60.72 12.20
C VAL A 137 12.68 61.37 11.12
N LEU A 138 13.36 60.58 10.30
CA LEU A 138 14.12 61.07 9.15
C LEU A 138 13.19 61.62 8.05
N ALA A 139 12.05 60.99 7.79
CA ALA A 139 11.07 61.41 6.78
C ALA A 139 10.14 62.54 7.25
N ALA A 140 9.75 62.54 8.52
CA ALA A 140 9.02 63.60 9.22
C ALA A 140 9.96 64.65 9.82
N GLY A 141 11.23 64.68 9.37
CA GLY A 141 12.23 65.71 9.62
C GLY A 141 11.87 67.09 9.05
N SER A 142 10.58 67.40 8.89
CA SER A 142 10.00 68.73 9.08
C SER A 142 9.63 68.84 10.57
N MET A 143 10.48 69.34 11.47
CA MET A 143 10.80 70.77 11.58
C MET A 143 12.19 71.09 12.21
N THR A 144 13.15 70.16 12.19
CA THR A 144 14.55 70.42 12.62
C THR A 144 15.60 69.84 11.67
N GLY A 145 15.27 69.67 10.39
CA GLY A 145 16.12 69.07 9.35
C GLY A 145 17.41 69.83 8.98
N SER A 146 17.99 70.61 9.89
CA SER A 146 19.39 71.03 9.79
C SER A 146 20.27 70.00 10.50
N LEU A 147 21.53 69.86 10.06
CA LEU A 147 22.55 69.13 10.82
C LEU A 147 22.59 69.61 12.29
N GLY A 148 22.22 70.87 12.55
CA GLY A 148 22.05 71.45 13.88
C GLY A 148 20.99 70.76 14.73
N GLY A 149 19.80 70.46 14.19
CA GLY A 149 18.75 69.78 14.94
C GLY A 149 19.15 68.36 15.39
N LEU A 150 19.80 67.61 14.50
CA LEU A 150 20.37 66.30 14.83
C LEU A 150 21.48 66.42 15.87
N ALA A 151 22.34 67.44 15.77
CA ALA A 151 23.37 67.69 16.76
C ALA A 151 22.78 68.03 18.15
N VAL A 152 21.70 68.82 18.23
CA VAL A 152 21.01 69.08 19.51
C VAL A 152 20.49 67.77 20.09
N MET A 153 19.85 66.93 19.29
CA MET A 153 19.26 65.68 19.77
C MET A 153 20.33 64.70 20.31
N VAL A 154 21.44 64.54 19.59
CA VAL A 154 22.57 63.69 20.00
C VAL A 154 23.25 64.23 21.27
N LEU A 155 23.32 65.55 21.44
CA LEU A 155 23.92 66.18 22.61
C LEU A 155 22.98 66.29 23.81
N ALA A 156 21.67 66.20 23.62
CA ALA A 156 20.66 66.23 24.69
C ALA A 156 20.48 64.87 25.35
N ASP A 157 20.78 63.78 24.64
CA ASP A 157 20.73 62.42 25.18
C ASP A 157 22.10 62.01 25.74
N GLU A 158 22.15 61.65 27.02
CA GLU A 158 23.40 61.35 27.73
C GLU A 158 24.08 60.08 27.21
N SER A 159 23.31 59.12 26.70
CA SER A 159 23.83 57.87 26.13
C SER A 159 24.43 58.12 24.75
N LEU A 160 23.73 58.86 23.89
CA LEU A 160 24.24 59.22 22.56
C LEU A 160 25.43 60.18 22.65
N ARG A 161 25.43 61.09 23.63
CA ARG A 161 26.54 62.01 23.87
C ARG A 161 27.80 61.27 24.32
N ALA A 162 27.69 60.24 25.15
CA ALA A 162 28.82 59.38 25.53
C ALA A 162 29.41 58.66 24.31
N ILE A 163 28.57 58.11 23.44
CA ILE A 163 28.98 57.46 22.18
C ILE A 163 29.67 58.45 21.23
N ALA A 164 29.19 59.70 21.16
CA ALA A 164 29.81 60.74 20.35
C ALA A 164 31.18 61.20 20.89
N ILE A 165 31.40 61.14 22.21
CA ILE A 165 32.71 61.37 22.84
C ILE A 165 33.65 60.24 22.49
N GLU A 166 33.21 59.00 22.64
CA GLU A 166 34.01 57.79 22.41
C GLU A 166 34.47 57.67 20.94
N ASN A 167 33.58 58.02 20.00
CA ASN A 167 33.89 58.04 18.56
C ASN A 167 34.54 59.34 18.07
N GLY A 168 34.86 60.29 18.96
CA GLY A 168 35.50 61.57 18.61
C GLY A 168 34.63 62.54 17.79
N ALA A 169 33.34 62.28 17.64
CA ALA A 169 32.42 63.07 16.81
C ALA A 169 31.88 64.34 17.50
N LEU A 170 32.09 64.48 18.82
CA LEU A 170 31.53 65.57 19.63
C LEU A 170 31.88 66.98 19.10
N ILE A 171 33.13 67.17 18.68
CA ILE A 171 33.63 68.47 18.21
C ILE A 171 32.91 68.89 16.92
N GLY A 172 32.70 67.95 16.00
CA GLY A 172 31.98 68.20 14.75
C GLY A 172 30.52 68.60 15.00
N LEU A 173 29.84 67.93 15.93
CA LEU A 173 28.46 68.25 16.31
C LEU A 173 28.34 69.63 16.97
N MET A 174 29.28 70.00 17.86
CA MET A 174 29.32 71.33 18.47
C MET A 174 29.55 72.45 17.43
N MET A 175 30.41 72.21 16.44
CA MET A 175 30.68 73.15 15.33
C MET A 175 29.45 73.36 14.43
N ILE A 176 28.70 72.29 14.17
CA ILE A 176 27.45 72.32 13.43
C ILE A 176 26.40 73.17 14.17
N LEU A 177 26.30 73.06 15.50
CA LEU A 177 25.41 73.89 16.31
C LEU A 177 25.82 75.36 16.29
N ALA A 178 27.12 75.64 16.47
CA ALA A 178 27.64 77.00 16.43
C ALA A 178 27.33 77.67 15.06
N SER A 179 27.50 76.93 13.97
CA SER A 179 27.22 77.43 12.61
C SER A 179 25.73 77.68 12.39
N SER A 180 24.87 76.83 12.94
CA SER A 180 23.41 76.97 12.84
C SER A 180 22.89 78.19 13.61
N VAL A 181 23.44 78.46 14.81
CA VAL A 181 23.09 79.64 15.62
C VAL A 181 23.54 80.94 14.94
N VAL A 182 24.71 80.93 14.29
CA VAL A 182 25.23 82.07 13.54
C VAL A 182 24.35 82.39 12.32
N MET A 183 23.94 81.38 11.54
CA MET A 183 23.02 81.58 10.42
C MET A 183 21.66 82.16 10.86
N ILE A 184 21.10 81.67 11.96
CA ILE A 184 19.83 82.19 12.51
C ILE A 184 19.99 83.66 12.89
N SER A 185 21.11 84.03 13.52
CA SER A 185 21.39 85.42 13.94
C SER A 185 21.60 86.39 12.75
N LEU A 186 22.11 85.90 11.61
CA LEU A 186 22.30 86.69 10.38
C LEU A 186 21.03 86.83 9.54
N SER A 187 20.05 85.94 9.71
CA SER A 187 18.78 85.95 8.95
C SER A 187 17.70 86.88 9.53
N TRP A 188 17.95 87.49 10.69
CA TRP A 188 17.02 88.46 11.28
C TRP A 188 17.12 89.80 10.52
N PRO A 189 16.06 90.29 9.86
CA PRO A 189 16.13 91.60 9.22
C PRO A 189 16.38 92.66 10.28
N ARG A 190 17.47 93.42 10.15
CA ARG A 190 17.70 94.68 10.89
C ARG A 190 16.48 95.57 10.64
N ARG A 191 15.55 95.64 11.60
CA ARG A 191 14.54 96.69 11.64
C ARG A 191 15.27 98.00 11.87
N SER A 192 15.42 98.78 10.81
CA SER A 192 15.87 100.17 10.86
C SER A 192 14.91 100.97 11.73
N SER A 193 15.45 101.57 12.79
CA SER A 193 14.90 102.79 13.41
C SER A 193 15.22 103.98 12.52
#